data_AF-A0A371IVQ7-F1
#
_entry.id   AF-A0A371IVQ7-F1
#
_cell.length_a   1.000
_cell.length_b   1.000
_cell.length_c   1.000
_cell.angle_alpha   90.00
_cell.angle_beta   90.00
_cell.angle_gamma   90.00
#
_symmetry.space_group_name_H-M   'P 1'
#
loop_
_entity.id
_entity.type
_entity.pdbx_description
1 polymer ?
#
loop_
_entity_poly.entity_id
_entity_poly.type
_entity_poly.pdbx_seq_one_letter_code
_entity_poly.pdbx_strand_id
1 'polypeptide(L)'
;MDLKLILAIIAITLALVFYTIGVFGERRAKSLSKKHVIIFWLGLLCDTVGTLTMGQIAKSGIDMMNYTSQMIHGVTGFLAIVLMLFHAAWATWVLYKNDKDKKATFHKFSITVWFIWLIPYVIGMFMGMSN
;
A
#
# COMPACT_ATOMS: atom_id res chain seq x y z
N MET A 1 7.36 19.08 -14.40
CA MET A 1 6.82 17.79 -13.92
C MET A 1 5.53 17.51 -14.65
N ASP A 2 5.39 16.31 -15.22
CA ASP A 2 4.13 15.85 -15.81
C ASP A 2 3.04 15.82 -14.72
N LEU A 3 1.85 16.35 -15.03
CA LEU A 3 0.68 16.30 -14.14
C LEU A 3 0.39 14.86 -13.69
N LYS A 4 0.61 13.87 -14.56
CA LYS A 4 0.44 12.45 -14.23
C LYS A 4 1.40 12.00 -13.13
N LEU A 5 2.64 12.48 -13.14
CA LEU A 5 3.64 12.14 -12.12
C LEU A 5 3.26 12.75 -10.76
N ILE A 6 2.79 14.01 -10.74
CA ILE A 6 2.29 14.66 -9.52
C ILE A 6 1.14 13.86 -8.93
N LEU A 7 0.15 13.50 -9.74
CA LEU A 7 -1.00 12.72 -9.29
C LEU A 7 -0.60 11.34 -8.77
N ALA A 8 0.36 10.68 -9.42
CA ALA A 8 0.88 9.39 -8.97
C ALA A 8 1.56 9.48 -7.60
N ILE A 9 2.38 10.51 -7.38
CA ILE A 9 3.07 10.75 -6.09
C ILE A 9 2.05 11.07 -4.99
N ILE A 10 1.04 11.90 -5.28
CA ILE A 10 -0.03 12.19 -4.33
C ILE A 10 -0.79 10.91 -3.98
N ALA A 11 -1.15 10.09 -4.97
CA ALA A 11 -1.87 8.84 -4.75
C ALA A 11 -1.08 7.86 -3.87
N ILE A 12 0.21 7.62 -4.16
CA ILE A 12 1.02 6.70 -3.36
C ILE A 12 1.26 7.22 -1.94
N THR A 13 1.36 8.55 -1.77
CA THR A 13 1.52 9.17 -0.45
C THR A 13 0.23 9.07 0.36
N LEU A 14 -0.93 9.24 -0.28
CA LEU A 14 -2.23 9.01 0.36
C LEU A 14 -2.38 7.54 0.77
N ALA A 15 -1.91 6.59 -0.05
CA ALA A 15 -1.90 5.17 0.31
C ALA A 15 -1.09 4.92 1.59
N LEU A 16 0.12 5.48 1.71
CA LEU A 16 0.93 5.41 2.93
C LEU A 16 0.17 5.97 4.14
N VAL A 17 -0.46 7.13 4.00
CA VAL A 17 -1.21 7.78 5.09
C VAL A 17 -2.39 6.90 5.51
N PHE A 18 -3.20 6.41 4.57
CA PHE A 18 -4.34 5.57 4.88
C PHE A 18 -3.92 4.26 5.52
N TYR A 19 -2.90 3.57 5.01
CA TYR A 19 -2.43 2.34 5.62
C TYR A 19 -1.86 2.55 7.01
N THR A 20 -1.11 3.62 7.22
CA THR A 20 -0.58 3.95 8.56
C THR A 20 -1.73 4.24 9.53
N ILE A 21 -2.68 5.09 9.16
CA ILE A 21 -3.84 5.39 10.02
C ILE A 21 -4.67 4.13 10.27
N GLY A 22 -4.88 3.29 9.26
CA GLY A 22 -5.63 2.04 9.37
C GLY A 22 -4.97 1.07 10.35
N VAL A 23 -3.68 0.77 10.15
CA VAL A 23 -2.94 -0.21 10.96
C VAL A 23 -2.71 0.27 12.39
N PHE A 24 -2.28 1.52 12.56
CA PHE A 24 -2.04 2.06 13.91
C PHE A 24 -3.35 2.40 14.64
N GLY A 25 -4.38 2.84 13.92
CA GLY A 25 -5.72 3.06 14.46
C GLY A 25 -6.34 1.76 14.95
N GLU A 26 -6.22 0.69 14.16
CA GLU A 26 -6.66 -0.65 14.55
C GLU A 26 -5.88 -1.20 15.76
N ARG A 27 -4.54 -1.05 15.76
CA ARG A 27 -3.69 -1.44 16.88
C ARG A 27 -4.07 -0.71 18.17
N ARG A 28 -4.37 0.59 18.09
CA ARG A 28 -4.81 1.39 19.24
C ARG A 28 -6.19 0.95 19.75
N ALA A 29 -7.10 0.62 18.83
CA ALA A 29 -8.42 0.11 19.16
C ALA A 29 -8.40 -1.34 19.68
N LYS A 30 -7.31 -2.09 19.47
CA LYS A 30 -7.17 -3.53 19.76
C LYS A 30 -8.30 -4.39 19.17
N SER A 31 -8.96 -3.88 18.13
CA SER A 31 -10.12 -4.51 17.52
C SER A 31 -10.36 -3.96 16.12
N LEU A 32 -10.64 -4.85 15.18
CA LEU A 32 -10.99 -4.48 13.82
C LEU A 32 -12.44 -3.96 13.74
N SER A 33 -12.59 -2.76 13.20
CA SER A 33 -13.88 -2.07 13.02
C SER A 33 -14.17 -1.80 11.54
N LYS A 34 -15.44 -1.48 11.22
CA LYS A 34 -15.86 -1.06 9.86
C LYS A 34 -15.02 0.10 9.32
N LYS A 35 -14.66 1.06 10.17
CA LYS A 35 -13.88 2.25 9.78
C LYS A 35 -12.48 1.85 9.30
N HIS A 36 -11.83 0.91 9.98
CA HIS A 36 -10.49 0.44 9.60
C HIS A 36 -10.53 -0.26 8.24
N VAL A 37 -11.54 -1.10 8.00
CA VAL A 37 -11.71 -1.79 6.70
C VAL A 37 -11.89 -0.79 5.56
N ILE A 38 -12.72 0.24 5.73
CA ILE A 38 -12.91 1.31 4.73
C ILE A 38 -11.58 2.00 4.43
N ILE A 39 -10.80 2.33 5.47
CA ILE A 39 -9.48 2.96 5.32
C ILE A 39 -8.50 2.04 4.56
N PHE A 40 -8.50 0.73 4.83
CA PHE A 40 -7.65 -0.22 4.10
C PHE A 40 -8.02 -0.30 2.61
N TRP A 41 -9.31 -0.31 2.28
CA TRP A 41 -9.76 -0.27 0.88
C TRP A 41 -9.41 1.04 0.18
N LEU A 42 -9.57 2.19 0.85
CA LEU A 42 -9.15 3.48 0.30
C LEU A 42 -7.63 3.52 0.05
N GLY A 43 -6.84 3.02 1.00
CA GLY A 43 -5.40 2.87 0.84
C GLY A 43 -5.05 2.02 -0.38
N LEU A 44 -5.73 0.88 -0.58
CA LEU A 44 -5.51 -0.01 -1.73
C LEU A 44 -5.88 0.61 -3.06
N LEU A 45 -6.97 1.38 -3.12
CA LEU A 45 -7.34 2.10 -4.33
C LEU A 45 -6.28 3.15 -4.69
N CYS A 46 -5.84 3.94 -3.70
CA CYS A 46 -4.77 4.91 -3.88
C CYS A 46 -3.45 4.25 -4.31
N ASP A 47 -3.08 3.12 -3.69
CA ASP A 47 -1.85 2.38 -3.98
C ASP A 47 -1.84 1.81 -5.40
N THR A 48 -2.97 1.21 -5.80
CA THR A 48 -3.16 0.63 -7.13
C THR A 48 -3.11 1.72 -8.19
N VAL A 49 -3.82 2.84 -7.98
CA VAL A 49 -3.81 3.97 -8.92
C VAL A 49 -2.42 4.59 -9.01
N GLY A 50 -1.74 4.81 -7.88
CA GLY A 50 -0.37 5.33 -7.85
C GLY A 50 0.59 4.44 -8.62
N THR A 51 0.63 3.14 -8.29
CA THR A 51 1.55 2.17 -8.90
C THR A 51 1.28 1.98 -10.39
N LEU A 52 0.02 1.87 -10.81
CA LEU A 52 -0.32 1.74 -12.24
C LEU A 52 0.06 3.00 -13.02
N THR A 53 -0.18 4.19 -12.46
CA THR A 53 0.19 5.46 -13.11
C THR A 53 1.71 5.59 -13.21
N MET A 54 2.46 5.25 -12.16
CA MET A 54 3.93 5.21 -12.21
C MET A 54 4.45 4.21 -13.24
N GLY A 55 3.84 3.02 -13.32
CA GLY A 55 4.19 2.00 -14.31
C GLY A 55 3.94 2.44 -15.75
N GLN A 56 2.87 3.21 -16.01
CA GLN A 56 2.61 3.81 -17.31
C GLN A 56 3.66 4.88 -17.66
N ILE A 57 4.03 5.73 -16.69
CA ILE A 57 5.08 6.75 -16.87
C ILE A 57 6.43 6.10 -17.18
N ALA A 58 6.80 5.04 -16.44
CA ALA A 58 8.05 4.30 -16.67
C ALA A 58 8.13 3.67 -18.07
N LYS A 59 7.00 3.16 -18.60
CA LYS A 59 6.92 2.63 -19.98
C LYS A 59 7.00 3.72 -21.06
N SER A 60 6.72 4.97 -20.71
CA SER A 60 6.63 6.09 -21.66
C SER A 60 7.97 6.79 -21.93
N GLY A 61 9.09 6.27 -21.40
CA GLY A 61 10.44 6.70 -21.80
C GLY A 61 11.16 7.67 -20.86
N ILE A 62 10.86 7.69 -19.55
CA ILE A 62 11.76 8.34 -18.58
C ILE A 62 12.87 7.34 -18.22
N ASP A 63 13.81 7.17 -19.15
CA ASP A 63 15.08 6.48 -18.98
C ASP A 63 15.99 7.30 -18.07
N MET A 64 16.10 6.97 -16.77
CA MET A 64 17.22 7.43 -15.91
C MET A 64 17.43 6.51 -14.68
N MET A 65 17.22 5.19 -14.78
CA MET A 65 17.41 4.33 -13.60
C MET A 65 17.96 2.95 -13.93
N ASN A 66 18.80 2.43 -13.04
CA ASN A 66 19.36 1.08 -13.13
C ASN A 66 18.23 0.07 -13.37
N TYR A 67 18.29 -0.66 -14.49
CA TYR A 67 17.28 -1.64 -14.91
C TYR A 67 16.94 -2.63 -13.78
N THR A 68 17.95 -2.99 -12.98
CA THR A 68 17.81 -3.88 -11.82
C THR A 68 16.93 -3.30 -10.72
N SER A 69 17.08 -2.02 -10.36
CA SER A 69 16.25 -1.39 -9.32
C SER A 69 14.81 -1.17 -9.79
N GLN A 70 14.63 -0.84 -11.07
CA GLN A 70 13.31 -0.72 -11.70
C GLN A 70 12.54 -2.05 -11.68
N MET A 71 13.20 -3.16 -12.03
CA MET A 71 12.63 -4.50 -11.98
C MET A 71 12.30 -4.92 -10.54
N ILE A 72 13.22 -4.71 -9.59
CA ILE A 72 12.99 -5.04 -8.18
C ILE A 72 11.80 -4.24 -7.63
N HIS A 73 11.74 -2.93 -7.86
CA HIS A 73 10.62 -2.09 -7.43
C HIS A 73 9.29 -2.53 -8.06
N GLY A 74 9.27 -2.83 -9.36
CA GLY A 74 8.07 -3.30 -10.05
C GLY A 74 7.52 -4.62 -9.48
N VAL A 75 8.39 -5.61 -9.25
CA VAL A 75 8.00 -6.91 -8.68
C VAL A 75 7.54 -6.76 -7.23
N THR A 76 8.32 -6.06 -6.40
CA THR A 76 7.98 -5.85 -4.98
C THR A 76 6.72 -5.01 -4.81
N GLY A 77 6.50 -4.01 -5.67
CA GLY A 77 5.28 -3.20 -5.69
C GLY A 77 4.04 -4.02 -6.07
N PHE A 78 4.13 -4.85 -7.10
CA PHE A 78 3.03 -5.76 -7.47
C PHE A 78 2.70 -6.75 -6.34
N LEU A 79 3.72 -7.37 -5.74
CA LEU A 79 3.54 -8.28 -4.61
C LEU A 79 2.89 -7.56 -3.41
N ALA A 80 3.26 -6.30 -3.17
CA ALA A 80 2.65 -5.51 -2.12
C ALA A 80 1.16 -5.22 -2.39
N ILE A 81 0.76 -4.87 -3.61
CA ILE A 81 -0.67 -4.70 -3.96
C ILE A 81 -1.45 -5.99 -3.71
N VAL A 82 -0.93 -7.14 -4.16
CA VAL A 82 -1.57 -8.44 -3.95
C VAL A 82 -1.72 -8.75 -2.46
N LEU A 83 -0.67 -8.49 -1.67
CA LEU A 83 -0.69 -8.68 -0.22
C LEU A 83 -1.70 -7.74 0.47
N MET A 84 -1.75 -6.46 0.06
CA MET A 84 -2.69 -5.48 0.60
C MET A 84 -4.14 -5.81 0.22
N LEU A 85 -4.38 -6.33 -0.98
CA LEU A 85 -5.68 -6.83 -1.40
C LEU A 85 -6.11 -8.01 -0.52
N PHE A 86 -5.22 -8.97 -0.30
CA PHE A 86 -5.49 -10.10 0.59
C PHE A 86 -5.78 -9.61 2.02
N HIS A 87 -5.01 -8.64 2.51
CA HIS A 87 -5.22 -8.03 3.83
C HIS A 87 -6.58 -7.33 3.94
N ALA A 88 -6.96 -6.50 2.97
CA ALA A 88 -8.25 -5.81 2.95
C ALA A 88 -9.42 -6.81 2.84
N ALA A 89 -9.30 -7.85 2.02
CA ALA A 89 -10.30 -8.91 1.90
C ALA A 89 -10.43 -9.71 3.20
N TRP A 90 -9.31 -10.08 3.83
CA TRP A 90 -9.28 -10.75 5.13
C TRP A 90 -9.91 -9.87 6.22
N ALA A 91 -9.64 -8.56 6.21
CA ALA A 91 -10.27 -7.60 7.12
C ALA A 91 -11.79 -7.60 6.97
N THR A 92 -12.28 -7.53 5.73
CA THR A 92 -13.72 -7.61 5.42
C THR A 92 -14.31 -8.93 5.91
N TRP A 93 -13.62 -10.05 5.69
CA TRP A 93 -14.09 -11.37 6.10
C TRP A 93 -14.16 -11.51 7.63
N VAL A 94 -13.11 -11.12 8.36
CA VAL A 94 -13.09 -11.13 9.83
C VAL A 94 -14.19 -10.23 10.41
N LEU A 95 -14.43 -9.09 9.77
CA LEU A 95 -15.49 -8.19 10.16
C LEU A 95 -16.90 -8.79 9.95
N TYR A 96 -17.13 -9.43 8.80
CA TYR A 96 -18.38 -10.09 8.43
C TYR A 96 -18.68 -11.29 9.32
N LYS A 97 -17.69 -12.15 9.58
CA LYS A 97 -17.84 -13.31 10.48
C LYS A 97 -18.09 -12.91 11.94
N ASN A 98 -17.80 -11.65 12.29
CA ASN A 98 -17.95 -11.07 13.62
C ASN A 98 -17.19 -11.84 14.72
N ASP A 99 -16.08 -12.47 14.34
CA ASP A 99 -15.24 -13.28 15.21
C ASP A 99 -14.42 -12.37 16.13
N LYS A 100 -14.72 -12.38 17.43
CA LYS A 100 -14.11 -11.47 18.42
C LYS A 100 -12.63 -11.75 18.61
N ASP A 101 -12.21 -13.02 18.57
CA ASP A 101 -10.83 -13.42 18.81
C ASP A 101 -9.94 -13.03 17.63
N LYS A 102 -10.45 -13.21 16.40
CA LYS A 102 -9.75 -12.75 15.19
C LYS A 102 -9.68 -11.23 15.12
N LYS A 103 -10.76 -10.52 15.46
CA LYS A 103 -10.74 -9.04 15.52
C LYS A 103 -9.72 -8.51 16.52
N ALA A 104 -9.57 -9.17 17.66
CA ALA A 104 -8.64 -8.76 18.71
C ALA A 104 -7.17 -8.98 18.31
N THR A 105 -6.89 -9.99 17.48
CA THR A 105 -5.52 -10.38 17.08
C THR A 105 -5.11 -9.86 15.70
N PHE A 106 -6.04 -9.33 14.90
CA PHE A 106 -5.82 -8.87 13.52
C PHE A 106 -4.71 -7.82 13.41
N HIS A 107 -4.56 -6.93 14.39
CA HIS A 107 -3.51 -5.91 14.40
C HIS A 107 -2.08 -6.47 14.27
N LYS A 108 -1.82 -7.71 14.75
CA LYS A 108 -0.53 -8.38 14.59
C LYS A 108 -0.28 -8.78 13.13
N PHE A 109 -1.32 -9.15 12.41
CA PHE A 109 -1.24 -9.43 10.98
C PHE A 109 -1.10 -8.14 10.17
N SER A 110 -1.92 -7.12 10.49
CA SER A 110 -1.87 -5.79 9.85
C SER A 110 -0.49 -5.17 9.90
N ILE A 111 0.20 -5.24 11.05
CA ILE A 111 1.52 -4.60 11.17
C ILE A 111 2.58 -5.29 10.33
N THR A 112 2.54 -6.62 10.24
CA THR A 112 3.45 -7.39 9.37
C THR A 112 3.23 -7.04 7.91
N VAL A 113 1.97 -7.00 7.46
CA VAL A 113 1.64 -6.63 6.07
C VAL A 113 2.07 -5.20 5.76
N TRP A 114 1.85 -4.26 6.67
CA TRP A 114 2.27 -2.87 6.52
C TRP A 114 3.80 -2.72 6.39
N PHE A 115 4.58 -3.46 7.18
CA PHE A 115 6.04 -3.45 7.05
C PHE A 115 6.51 -4.00 5.70
N ILE A 116 5.88 -5.07 5.20
CA ILE A 116 6.22 -5.63 3.89
C ILE A 116 5.89 -4.62 2.78
N TRP A 117 4.74 -3.95 2.87
CA TRP A 117 4.33 -2.91 1.93
C TRP A 117 5.27 -1.68 1.93
N LEU A 118 5.89 -1.36 3.08
CA LEU A 118 6.83 -0.24 3.18
C LEU A 118 8.10 -0.46 2.34
N ILE A 119 8.49 -1.71 2.06
CA ILE A 119 9.69 -2.05 1.29
C ILE A 119 9.65 -1.44 -0.13
N PRO A 120 8.66 -1.75 -1.00
CA PRO A 120 8.60 -1.16 -2.33
C PRO A 120 8.41 0.36 -2.28
N TYR A 121 7.69 0.90 -1.30
CA TYR A 121 7.51 2.34 -1.15
C TYR A 121 8.85 3.06 -0.93
N VAL A 122 9.67 2.56 0.00
CA VAL A 122 10.99 3.13 0.30
C VAL A 122 11.94 2.98 -0.88
N ILE A 123 11.95 1.83 -1.55
CA ILE A 123 12.74 1.62 -2.77
C ILE A 123 12.36 2.64 -3.85
N GLY A 124 11.05 2.83 -4.08
CA GLY A 124 10.55 3.80 -5.06
C GLY A 124 10.90 5.25 -4.70
N MET A 125 10.87 5.60 -3.41
CA MET A 125 11.30 6.92 -2.93
C MET A 125 12.77 7.18 -3.19
N PHE A 126 13.65 6.25 -2.84
CA PHE A 126 15.09 6.40 -3.08
C PHE A 126 15.41 6.52 -4.57
N MET A 127 14.74 5.71 -5.39
CA MET A 127 14.81 5.80 -6.85
C MET A 127 14.36 7.17 -7.38
N GLY A 128 13.31 7.75 -6.83
CA GLY A 128 12.85 9.09 -7.20
C GLY A 128 13.78 10.22 -6.76
N MET A 129 14.49 10.05 -5.64
CA MET A 129 15.43 11.03 -5.07
C MET A 129 16.85 10.95 -5.65
N SER A 130 17.25 9.81 -6.22
CA SER A 130 18.59 9.62 -6.81
C SER A 130 18.74 10.20 -8.23
N ASN A 131 17.77 11.01 -8.67
CA ASN A 131 17.73 11.70 -9.96
C ASN A 131 17.77 13.21 -9.78
#